data_AF-A0A1M3NWR4-F1
#
_entry.id   AF-A0A1M3NWR4-F1
#
_cell.length_a   1.000
_cell.length_b   1.000
_cell.length_c   1.000
_cell.angle_alpha   90.00
_cell.angle_beta   90.00
_cell.angle_gamma   90.00
#
_symmetry.space_group_name_H-M   'P 1'
#
loop_
_entity.id
_entity.type
_entity.pdbx_description
1 polymer ?
#
loop_
_entity_poly.entity_id
_entity_poly.type
_entity_poly.pdbx_seq_one_letter_code
_entity_poly.pdbx_strand_id
1 'polypeptide(L)'
;MSGSTATFDLIVVGAGIVGASCADAASAEGMRVAIVEPGPIGGGATAAAMGHLVAMDDDPAELALASYSLGLWESFADLKEAEFSRCGTLWVARDDRELAAAAARIARLKAADRDARLLDAASLHELEPALVRGLAGGMLVEREAVVYPPRVANHLVRRAQSRGTRLFAGRRAQALYRGGVQLDDDTRLGGPVLVATGCALPDLLPMLPMRARKGHLVITDRYPGLIRHQLLELGYADSAHGDADSSVAFNVQPRPTGQILIGSSREFQANDASVSPSMVQRMLERSFAFVPRLRGLQALRIWTGFRPTTPDGRPYLGAVPGAVDQWVAAGHEGLGVTTALGSAKLMIDLIQGRRPAIDPAPYSPQRMAA
;
A
#
# COMPACT_ATOMS: atom_id res chain seq x y z
N MET A 1 -37.59 1.62 23.07
CA MET A 1 -36.53 2.10 23.97
C MET A 1 -35.48 2.77 23.12
N SER A 2 -35.35 4.10 23.16
CA SER A 2 -34.35 4.84 22.38
C SER A 2 -32.97 4.59 22.98
N GLY A 3 -32.23 3.62 22.43
CA GLY A 3 -30.84 3.42 22.78
C GLY A 3 -30.05 4.70 22.51
N SER A 4 -29.30 5.18 23.51
CA SER A 4 -28.42 6.34 23.37
C SER A 4 -27.38 6.07 22.28
N THR A 5 -27.37 6.88 21.22
CA THR A 5 -26.35 6.83 20.16
C THR A 5 -24.99 7.22 20.75
N ALA A 6 -24.02 6.31 20.75
CA ALA A 6 -22.66 6.63 21.17
C ALA A 6 -22.04 7.66 20.20
N THR A 7 -21.48 8.75 20.73
CA THR A 7 -20.90 9.84 19.93
C THR A 7 -19.37 9.81 19.97
N PHE A 8 -18.76 10.03 18.81
CA PHE A 8 -17.33 10.05 18.56
C PHE A 8 -16.96 11.31 17.78
N ASP A 9 -15.69 11.72 17.91
CA ASP A 9 -15.16 12.84 17.15
C ASP A 9 -14.69 12.38 15.76
N LEU A 10 -14.39 11.08 15.61
CA LEU A 10 -14.16 10.43 14.32
C LEU A 10 -14.52 8.93 14.39
N ILE A 11 -15.22 8.44 13.37
CA ILE A 11 -15.50 7.02 13.16
C ILE A 11 -14.73 6.56 11.93
N VAL A 12 -13.77 5.66 12.10
CA VAL A 12 -12.99 5.08 11.01
C VAL A 12 -13.58 3.73 10.62
N VAL A 13 -14.03 3.59 9.37
CA VAL A 13 -14.58 2.35 8.83
C VAL A 13 -13.50 1.62 8.03
N GLY A 14 -13.06 0.48 8.53
CA GLY A 14 -11.96 -0.33 8.01
C GLY A 14 -10.69 -0.19 8.85
N ALA A 15 -10.12 -1.32 9.27
CA ALA A 15 -8.87 -1.40 10.03
C ALA A 15 -7.74 -2.04 9.21
N GLY A 16 -7.72 -1.81 7.90
CA GLY A 16 -6.52 -1.97 7.08
C GLY A 16 -5.42 -0.98 7.48
N ILE A 17 -4.24 -1.05 6.86
CA ILE A 17 -3.11 -0.19 7.22
C ILE A 17 -3.44 1.31 7.15
N VAL A 18 -4.24 1.74 6.16
CA VAL A 18 -4.68 3.14 6.00
C VAL A 18 -5.61 3.54 7.14
N GLY A 19 -6.70 2.81 7.36
CA GLY A 19 -7.65 3.12 8.44
C GLY A 19 -7.03 3.04 9.84
N ALA A 20 -6.18 2.04 10.09
CA ALA A 20 -5.41 1.94 11.34
C ALA A 20 -4.49 3.14 11.55
N SER A 21 -3.82 3.62 10.50
CA SER A 21 -2.98 4.83 10.55
C SER A 21 -3.81 6.08 10.85
N CYS A 22 -4.98 6.23 10.22
CA CYS A 22 -5.88 7.35 10.48
C CYS A 22 -6.42 7.34 11.92
N ALA A 23 -6.85 6.19 12.42
CA ALA A 23 -7.37 6.06 13.78
C ALA A 23 -6.29 6.35 14.84
N ASP A 24 -5.07 5.83 14.62
CA ASP A 24 -3.94 6.13 15.48
C ASP A 24 -3.57 7.62 15.47
N ALA A 25 -3.46 8.23 14.29
CA ALA A 25 -3.18 9.66 14.15
C ALA A 25 -4.23 10.54 14.82
N ALA A 26 -5.53 10.25 14.62
CA ALA A 26 -6.62 10.96 15.27
C ALA A 26 -6.58 10.83 16.79
N SER A 27 -6.41 9.60 17.29
CA SER A 27 -6.35 9.34 18.73
C SER A 27 -5.12 9.97 19.40
N ALA A 28 -4.01 10.11 18.65
CA ALA A 28 -2.82 10.80 19.13
C ALA A 28 -3.05 12.30 19.37
N GLU A 29 -4.07 12.87 18.73
CA GLU A 29 -4.50 14.26 18.89
C GLU A 29 -5.64 14.41 19.91
N GLY A 30 -5.97 13.35 20.64
CA GLY A 30 -6.96 13.36 21.72
C GLY A 30 -8.41 13.20 21.26
N MET A 31 -8.65 12.93 19.97
CA MET A 31 -9.99 12.66 19.45
C MET A 31 -10.57 11.37 20.06
N ARG A 32 -11.87 11.36 20.36
CA ARG A 32 -12.60 10.14 20.69
C ARG A 32 -12.90 9.37 19.41
N VAL A 33 -12.14 8.30 19.17
CA VAL A 33 -12.21 7.53 17.92
C VAL A 33 -12.99 6.23 18.10
N ALA A 34 -13.80 5.89 17.11
CA ALA A 34 -14.31 4.53 16.89
C ALA A 34 -13.66 3.90 15.66
N ILE A 35 -13.35 2.61 15.71
CA ILE A 35 -12.95 1.80 14.56
C ILE A 35 -14.01 0.73 14.32
N VAL A 36 -14.48 0.57 13.10
CA VAL A 36 -15.40 -0.49 12.68
C VAL A 36 -14.68 -1.42 11.72
N GLU A 37 -14.52 -2.71 12.08
CA GLU A 37 -13.84 -3.69 11.25
C GLU A 37 -14.57 -5.05 11.29
N PRO A 38 -15.07 -5.54 10.13
CA PRO A 38 -15.82 -6.79 10.09
C PRO A 38 -14.94 -8.06 10.15
N GLY A 39 -13.66 -7.96 9.78
CA GLY A 39 -12.71 -9.06 9.75
C GLY A 39 -11.55 -8.89 10.75
N PRO A 40 -10.40 -9.55 10.52
CA PRO A 40 -9.21 -9.28 11.30
C PRO A 40 -8.58 -7.94 10.92
N ILE A 41 -8.01 -7.24 11.90
CA ILE A 41 -7.23 -6.01 11.68
C ILE A 41 -6.11 -6.30 10.67
N GLY A 42 -6.04 -5.47 9.61
CA GLY A 42 -5.09 -5.67 8.52
C GLY A 42 -5.41 -6.84 7.59
N GLY A 43 -6.61 -7.43 7.64
CA GLY A 43 -6.96 -8.67 6.93
C GLY A 43 -7.23 -8.58 5.43
N GLY A 44 -7.56 -7.39 4.91
CA GLY A 44 -7.86 -7.19 3.48
C GLY A 44 -6.60 -7.08 2.60
N ALA A 45 -6.57 -6.08 1.72
CA ALA A 45 -5.41 -5.77 0.86
C ALA A 45 -4.10 -5.65 1.66
N THR A 46 -4.16 -5.21 2.92
CA THR A 46 -3.02 -5.14 3.84
C THR A 46 -2.35 -6.50 4.08
N ALA A 47 -3.12 -7.58 4.27
CA ALA A 47 -2.58 -8.93 4.48
C ALA A 47 -2.04 -9.57 3.20
N ALA A 48 -2.55 -9.13 2.05
CA ALA A 48 -2.08 -9.61 0.76
C ALA A 48 -0.93 -8.76 0.18
N ALA A 49 -0.51 -7.67 0.83
CA ALA A 49 0.52 -6.77 0.32
C ALA A 49 1.94 -7.32 0.52
N MET A 50 2.86 -6.91 -0.36
CA MET A 50 4.28 -7.25 -0.21
C MET A 50 5.00 -6.45 0.88
N GLY A 51 4.44 -5.31 1.28
CA GLY A 51 4.95 -4.48 2.37
C GLY A 51 6.03 -3.48 1.97
N HIS A 52 6.11 -3.13 0.68
CA HIS A 52 6.99 -2.08 0.18
C HIS A 52 6.86 -0.77 0.95
N LEU A 53 8.00 -0.16 1.22
CA LEU A 53 8.20 1.24 1.57
C LEU A 53 9.11 1.86 0.50
N VAL A 54 8.50 2.26 -0.61
CA VAL A 54 9.18 2.73 -1.83
C VAL A 54 8.57 4.02 -2.37
N ALA A 55 9.36 4.88 -2.99
CA ALA A 55 8.91 6.06 -3.71
C ALA A 55 8.79 5.75 -5.20
N MET A 56 7.56 5.84 -5.73
CA MET A 56 7.32 5.81 -7.17
C MET A 56 7.33 7.25 -7.71
N ASP A 57 7.95 7.47 -8.86
CA ASP A 57 8.20 8.79 -9.45
C ASP A 57 7.45 9.01 -10.77
N ASP A 58 6.54 8.11 -11.13
CA ASP A 58 5.75 8.18 -12.36
C ASP A 58 4.72 9.33 -12.31
N ASP A 59 4.22 9.65 -11.11
CA ASP A 59 3.27 10.74 -10.86
C ASP A 59 3.78 11.68 -9.76
N PRO A 60 3.85 13.01 -9.99
CA PRO A 60 4.36 13.95 -8.98
C PRO A 60 3.56 13.99 -7.68
N ALA A 61 2.24 13.78 -7.74
CA ALA A 61 1.42 13.75 -6.53
C ALA A 61 1.69 12.45 -5.75
N GLU A 62 1.72 11.31 -6.42
CA GLU A 62 2.09 10.05 -5.79
C GLU A 62 3.48 10.10 -5.14
N LEU A 63 4.47 10.68 -5.84
CA LEU A 63 5.82 10.89 -5.32
C LEU A 63 5.83 11.78 -4.07
N ALA A 64 5.07 12.88 -4.07
CA ALA A 64 4.97 13.78 -2.93
C ALA A 64 4.36 13.08 -1.70
N LEU A 65 3.27 12.34 -1.89
CA LEU A 65 2.62 11.57 -0.82
C LEU A 65 3.53 10.44 -0.30
N ALA A 66 4.18 9.70 -1.19
CA ALA A 66 5.09 8.63 -0.83
C ALA A 66 6.30 9.17 -0.06
N SER A 67 6.94 10.23 -0.57
CA SER A 67 8.12 10.83 0.08
C SER A 67 7.82 11.35 1.47
N TYR A 68 6.68 12.05 1.63
CA TYR A 68 6.21 12.49 2.94
C TYR A 68 5.96 11.31 3.90
N SER A 69 5.24 10.30 3.42
CA SER A 69 4.90 9.12 4.23
C SER A 69 6.13 8.29 4.63
N LEU A 70 7.12 8.16 3.74
CA LEU A 70 8.35 7.42 4.01
C LEU A 70 9.20 8.06 5.12
N GLY A 71 9.19 9.39 5.24
CA GLY A 71 9.80 10.07 6.39
C GLY A 71 9.14 9.67 7.72
N LEU A 72 7.82 9.47 7.74
CA LEU A 72 7.07 9.04 8.93
C LEU A 72 7.34 7.57 9.29
N TRP A 73 7.58 6.72 8.29
CA TRP A 73 7.89 5.30 8.48
C TRP A 73 9.17 5.06 9.27
N GLU A 74 10.11 6.00 9.29
CA GLU A 74 11.35 5.89 10.05
C GLU A 74 11.10 5.69 11.56
N SER A 75 9.97 6.19 12.08
CA SER A 75 9.57 5.97 13.49
C SER A 75 9.20 4.52 13.84
N PHE A 76 9.05 3.65 12.83
CA PHE A 76 8.75 2.23 12.98
C PHE A 76 9.97 1.33 12.76
N ALA A 77 11.14 1.90 12.48
CA ALA A 77 12.32 1.11 12.12
C ALA A 77 12.80 0.16 13.24
N ASP A 78 12.67 0.60 14.49
CA ASP A 78 13.04 -0.19 15.67
C ASP A 78 11.86 -1.01 16.22
N LEU A 79 10.67 -0.90 15.62
CA LEU A 79 9.51 -1.69 16.02
C LEU A 79 9.69 -3.13 15.54
N LYS A 80 10.00 -4.05 16.47
CA LYS A 80 10.20 -5.47 16.17
C LYS A 80 9.01 -6.09 15.43
N GLU A 81 7.78 -5.73 15.80
CA GLU A 81 6.59 -6.24 15.12
C GLU A 81 6.44 -5.77 13.67
N ALA A 82 7.05 -4.65 13.29
CA ALA A 82 6.98 -4.17 11.92
C ALA A 82 7.77 -5.06 10.95
N GLU A 83 8.69 -5.89 11.43
CA GLU A 83 9.66 -6.60 10.59
C GLU A 83 10.32 -5.65 9.58
N PHE A 84 10.65 -4.45 10.06
CA PHE A 84 11.21 -3.39 9.25
C PHE A 84 12.59 -3.80 8.76
N SER A 85 12.82 -3.70 7.45
CA SER A 85 14.10 -4.03 6.84
C SER A 85 14.49 -2.97 5.82
N ARG A 86 15.48 -2.13 6.19
CA ARG A 86 16.17 -1.19 5.27
C ARG A 86 17.09 -1.97 4.35
N CYS A 87 16.51 -2.76 3.47
CA CYS A 87 17.23 -3.57 2.50
C CYS A 87 17.48 -2.82 1.18
N GLY A 88 16.97 -1.59 1.05
CA GLY A 88 17.05 -0.82 -0.19
C GLY A 88 16.25 -1.45 -1.34
N THR A 89 16.17 -0.73 -2.45
CA THR A 89 15.56 -1.23 -3.69
C THR A 89 16.53 -1.09 -4.84
N LEU A 90 16.80 -2.20 -5.51
CA LEU A 90 17.50 -2.27 -6.78
C LEU A 90 16.47 -2.30 -7.91
N TRP A 91 16.48 -1.24 -8.71
CA TRP A 91 15.75 -1.17 -9.96
C TRP A 91 16.65 -1.63 -11.09
N VAL A 92 16.35 -2.80 -11.63
CA VAL A 92 17.20 -3.56 -12.55
C VAL A 92 16.84 -3.24 -14.00
N ALA A 93 17.82 -2.75 -14.77
CA ALA A 93 17.72 -2.55 -16.20
C ALA A 93 18.23 -3.78 -16.95
N ARG A 94 17.40 -4.34 -17.84
CA ARG A 94 17.79 -5.48 -18.67
C ARG A 94 18.75 -5.08 -19.79
N ASP A 95 18.53 -3.91 -20.37
CA ASP A 95 19.26 -3.40 -21.52
C ASP A 95 19.60 -1.91 -21.36
N ASP A 96 20.45 -1.40 -22.25
CA ASP A 96 20.94 -0.02 -22.21
C ASP A 96 19.82 1.01 -22.37
N ARG A 97 18.72 0.63 -23.04
CA ARG A 97 17.55 1.50 -23.22
C ARG A 97 16.82 1.69 -21.90
N GLU A 98 16.57 0.61 -21.15
CA GLU A 98 16.03 0.70 -19.80
C GLU A 98 16.98 1.50 -18.88
N LEU A 99 18.29 1.23 -18.95
CA LEU A 99 19.28 1.92 -18.11
C LEU A 99 19.33 3.43 -18.37
N ALA A 100 19.18 3.87 -19.63
CA ALA A 100 19.15 5.28 -19.99
C ALA A 100 18.00 6.05 -19.29
N ALA A 101 16.90 5.37 -18.95
CA ALA A 101 15.79 5.99 -18.22
C ALA A 101 16.10 6.24 -16.74
N ALA A 102 17.09 5.55 -16.15
CA ALA A 102 17.43 5.66 -14.74
C ALA A 102 17.88 7.07 -14.35
N ALA A 103 18.62 7.78 -15.20
CA ALA A 103 19.14 9.12 -14.89
C ALA A 103 18.01 10.15 -14.65
N ALA A 104 16.98 10.14 -15.51
CA ALA A 104 15.82 11.02 -15.36
C ALA A 104 15.02 10.70 -14.08
N ARG A 105 14.90 9.40 -13.77
CA ARG A 105 14.24 8.91 -12.55
C ARG A 105 14.99 9.33 -11.28
N ILE A 106 16.31 9.16 -11.25
CA ILE A 106 17.17 9.63 -10.15
C ILE A 106 17.01 11.14 -9.95
N ALA A 107 16.95 11.93 -11.04
CA ALA A 107 16.73 13.36 -10.94
C ALA A 107 15.36 13.72 -10.33
N ARG A 108 14.29 13.02 -10.69
CA ARG A 108 12.95 13.21 -10.08
C ARG A 108 12.94 12.85 -8.60
N LEU A 109 13.54 11.72 -8.22
CA LEU A 109 13.68 11.30 -6.82
C LEU A 109 14.48 12.34 -6.01
N LYS A 110 15.58 12.84 -6.57
CA LYS A 110 16.40 13.87 -5.92
C LYS A 110 15.64 15.17 -5.70
N ALA A 111 14.79 15.58 -6.66
CA ALA A 111 13.92 16.74 -6.51
C ALA A 111 12.88 16.58 -5.37
N ALA A 112 12.56 15.34 -4.99
CA ALA A 112 11.72 15.00 -3.85
C ALA A 112 12.51 14.65 -2.57
N ASP A 113 13.79 15.05 -2.49
CA ASP A 113 14.69 14.77 -1.36
C ASP A 113 14.91 13.27 -1.10
N ARG A 114 14.97 12.49 -2.19
CA ARG A 114 15.24 11.05 -2.16
C ARG A 114 16.48 10.74 -2.99
N ASP A 115 17.52 10.23 -2.34
CA ASP A 115 18.75 9.85 -3.01
C ASP A 115 18.64 8.48 -3.69
N ALA A 116 19.18 8.41 -4.90
CA ALA A 116 19.32 7.18 -5.66
C ALA A 116 20.66 7.19 -6.41
N ARG A 117 21.29 6.01 -6.52
CA ARG A 117 22.60 5.84 -7.14
C ARG A 117 22.49 5.00 -8.41
N LEU A 118 23.03 5.50 -9.52
CA LEU A 118 23.17 4.71 -10.74
C LEU A 118 24.20 3.60 -10.52
N LEU A 119 23.93 2.42 -11.06
CA LEU A 119 24.77 1.24 -10.98
C LEU A 119 25.09 0.74 -12.39
N ASP A 120 26.37 0.44 -12.62
CA ASP A 120 26.77 -0.38 -13.75
C ASP A 120 26.48 -1.87 -13.48
N ALA A 121 26.64 -2.69 -14.52
CA ALA A 121 26.41 -4.13 -14.43
C ALA A 121 27.26 -4.83 -13.36
N ALA A 122 28.51 -4.41 -13.17
CA ALA A 122 29.42 -5.00 -12.20
C ALA A 122 28.98 -4.71 -10.76
N SER A 123 28.71 -3.44 -10.45
CA SER A 123 28.24 -2.99 -9.14
C SER A 123 26.89 -3.61 -8.79
N LEU A 124 25.99 -3.73 -9.77
CA LEU A 124 24.70 -4.41 -9.58
C LEU A 124 24.89 -5.86 -9.16
N HIS A 125 25.76 -6.61 -9.85
CA HIS A 125 26.00 -8.01 -9.55
C HIS A 125 26.74 -8.23 -8.22
N GLU A 126 27.62 -7.30 -7.83
CA GLU A 126 28.27 -7.33 -6.51
C GLU A 126 27.25 -7.18 -5.37
N LEU A 127 26.30 -6.24 -5.53
CA LEU A 127 25.24 -6.00 -4.56
C LEU A 127 24.23 -7.16 -4.50
N GLU A 128 23.89 -7.75 -5.65
CA GLU A 128 22.95 -8.86 -5.75
C GLU A 128 23.46 -10.00 -6.65
N PRO A 129 24.31 -10.90 -6.12
CA PRO A 129 24.92 -11.98 -6.90
C PRO A 129 23.94 -13.03 -7.43
N ALA A 130 22.69 -13.06 -6.93
CA ALA A 130 21.66 -13.97 -7.39
C ALA A 130 21.07 -13.57 -8.75
N LEU A 131 21.26 -12.32 -9.18
CA LEU A 131 20.86 -11.85 -10.51
C LEU A 131 21.65 -12.57 -11.60
N VAL A 132 20.99 -12.79 -12.74
CA VAL A 132 21.62 -13.29 -13.96
C VAL A 132 22.69 -12.33 -14.47
N ARG A 133 23.71 -12.87 -15.15
CA ARG A 133 24.72 -12.06 -15.85
C ARG A 133 24.15 -11.47 -17.14
N GLY A 134 24.75 -10.38 -17.62
CA GLY A 134 24.37 -9.73 -18.88
C GLY A 134 23.28 -8.66 -18.77
N LEU A 135 22.88 -8.30 -17.56
CA LEU A 135 22.06 -7.10 -17.30
C LEU A 135 22.90 -5.84 -17.53
N ALA A 136 22.29 -4.76 -18.02
CA ALA A 136 22.98 -3.50 -18.31
C ALA A 136 23.42 -2.75 -17.03
N GLY A 137 22.69 -2.91 -15.93
CA GLY A 137 22.91 -2.20 -14.68
C GLY A 137 21.59 -1.85 -14.01
N GLY A 138 21.54 -0.72 -13.32
CA GLY A 138 20.30 -0.28 -12.68
C GLY A 138 20.47 0.96 -11.82
N MET A 139 19.59 1.11 -10.84
CA MET A 139 19.75 2.11 -9.79
C MET A 139 19.37 1.56 -8.42
N LEU A 140 20.01 2.08 -7.37
CA LEU A 140 19.77 1.73 -5.98
C LEU A 140 19.14 2.92 -5.24
N VAL A 141 18.02 2.67 -4.57
CA VAL A 141 17.44 3.59 -3.57
C VAL A 141 17.68 2.97 -2.18
N GLU A 142 18.72 3.44 -1.48
CA GLU A 142 19.26 2.77 -0.30
C GLU A 142 18.32 2.78 0.91
N ARG A 143 17.59 3.88 1.09
CA ARG A 143 16.71 4.09 2.26
C ARG A 143 15.34 3.45 2.14
N GLU A 144 15.05 2.79 1.02
CA GLU A 144 13.81 2.05 0.87
C GLU A 144 13.83 0.76 1.69
N ALA A 145 12.64 0.31 2.06
CA ALA A 145 12.50 -0.76 3.03
C ALA A 145 11.29 -1.64 2.75
N VAL A 146 11.18 -2.71 3.52
CA VAL A 146 9.96 -3.52 3.62
C VAL A 146 9.51 -3.59 5.08
N VAL A 147 8.22 -3.78 5.28
CA VAL A 147 7.58 -4.09 6.57
C VAL A 147 6.64 -5.27 6.43
N TYR A 148 6.14 -5.82 7.53
CA TYR A 148 5.00 -6.72 7.55
C TYR A 148 3.70 -5.95 7.88
N PRO A 149 2.88 -5.56 6.88
CA PRO A 149 1.80 -4.60 7.09
C PRO A 149 0.73 -5.03 8.11
N PRO A 150 0.29 -6.31 8.18
CA PRO A 150 -0.70 -6.74 9.17
C PRO A 150 -0.27 -6.48 10.61
N ARG A 151 1.01 -6.70 10.94
CA ARG A 151 1.51 -6.47 12.30
C ARG A 151 1.62 -4.99 12.62
N VAL A 152 1.98 -4.15 11.63
CA VAL A 152 1.97 -2.70 11.80
C VAL A 152 0.54 -2.20 12.02
N ALA A 153 -0.43 -2.63 11.22
CA ALA A 153 -1.83 -2.26 11.38
C ALA A 153 -2.36 -2.65 12.78
N ASN A 154 -2.06 -3.87 13.25
CA ASN A 154 -2.40 -4.30 14.60
C ASN A 154 -1.71 -3.46 15.69
N HIS A 155 -0.44 -3.10 15.50
CA HIS A 155 0.27 -2.21 16.44
C HIS A 155 -0.40 -0.83 16.51
N LEU A 156 -0.73 -0.23 15.37
CA LEU A 156 -1.41 1.06 15.29
C LEU A 156 -2.78 1.04 15.98
N VAL A 157 -3.59 0.01 15.74
CA VAL A 157 -4.88 -0.14 16.43
C VAL A 157 -4.68 -0.28 17.95
N ARG A 158 -3.72 -1.09 18.41
CA ARG A 158 -3.41 -1.23 19.85
C ARG A 158 -2.96 0.10 20.46
N ARG A 159 -2.11 0.86 19.76
CA ARG A 159 -1.65 2.19 20.19
C ARG A 159 -2.82 3.17 20.29
N ALA A 160 -3.74 3.14 19.33
CA ALA A 160 -4.98 3.91 19.38
C ALA A 160 -5.87 3.51 20.57
N GLN A 161 -6.06 2.20 20.81
CA GLN A 161 -6.85 1.69 21.94
C GLN A 161 -6.26 2.09 23.30
N SER A 162 -4.93 2.13 23.44
CA SER A 162 -4.28 2.64 24.66
C SER A 162 -4.56 4.13 24.94
N ARG A 163 -5.01 4.87 23.91
CA ARG A 163 -5.46 6.27 24.02
C ARG A 163 -6.99 6.40 24.13
N GLY A 164 -7.71 5.29 24.29
CA GLY A 164 -9.17 5.28 24.48
C GLY A 164 -10.00 5.03 23.23
N THR A 165 -9.39 4.75 22.07
CA THR A 165 -10.13 4.37 20.86
C THR A 165 -10.94 3.11 21.08
N ARG A 166 -12.21 3.13 20.67
CA ARG A 166 -13.12 1.97 20.77
C ARG A 166 -13.12 1.18 19.46
N LEU A 167 -12.77 -0.11 19.54
CA LEU A 167 -12.84 -1.04 18.41
C LEU A 167 -14.15 -1.82 18.44
N PHE A 168 -14.93 -1.71 17.36
CA PHE A 168 -16.09 -2.54 17.06
C PHE A 168 -15.66 -3.67 16.11
N ALA A 169 -15.00 -4.68 16.68
CA ALA A 169 -14.50 -5.84 15.94
C ALA A 169 -15.63 -6.79 15.55
N GLY A 170 -15.54 -7.40 14.36
CA GLY A 170 -16.56 -8.28 13.83
C GLY A 170 -17.87 -7.57 13.45
N ARG A 171 -17.84 -6.23 13.34
CA ARG A 171 -19.00 -5.41 12.96
C ARG A 171 -18.73 -4.78 11.60
N ARG A 172 -19.74 -4.75 10.74
CA ARG A 172 -19.71 -4.17 9.39
C ARG A 172 -20.51 -2.86 9.40
N ALA A 173 -19.93 -1.80 8.86
CA ALA A 173 -20.70 -0.62 8.50
C ALA A 173 -21.65 -0.98 7.34
N GLN A 174 -22.96 -0.82 7.56
CA GLN A 174 -23.99 -1.16 6.60
C GLN A 174 -24.46 0.05 5.81
N ALA A 175 -24.60 1.20 6.46
CA ALA A 175 -25.06 2.43 5.82
C ALA A 175 -24.48 3.67 6.49
N LEU A 176 -24.15 4.68 5.68
CA LEU A 176 -23.80 6.01 6.16
C LEU A 176 -25.06 6.86 6.31
N TYR A 177 -25.10 7.71 7.32
CA TYR A 177 -26.11 8.76 7.46
C TYR A 177 -25.44 10.09 7.80
N ARG A 178 -26.20 11.19 7.79
CA ARG A 178 -25.65 12.51 8.15
C ARG A 178 -25.11 12.49 9.59
N GLY A 179 -23.80 12.65 9.75
CA GLY A 179 -23.14 12.63 11.04
C GLY A 179 -23.09 11.25 11.71
N GLY A 180 -22.99 10.15 10.95
CA GLY A 180 -22.71 8.85 11.55
C GLY A 180 -22.85 7.63 10.61
N VAL A 181 -22.78 6.45 11.22
CA VAL A 181 -22.84 5.15 10.53
C VAL A 181 -23.73 4.16 11.29
N GLN A 182 -24.50 3.36 10.55
CA GLN A 182 -25.25 2.21 11.06
C GLN A 182 -24.46 0.93 10.80
N LEU A 183 -24.36 0.08 11.83
CA LEU A 183 -23.72 -1.23 11.76
C LEU A 183 -24.74 -2.32 11.40
N ASP A 184 -24.26 -3.52 11.08
CA ASP A 184 -25.06 -4.70 10.68
C ASP A 184 -25.90 -5.36 11.81
N ASP A 185 -25.94 -4.76 13.00
CA ASP A 185 -26.76 -5.16 14.17
C ASP A 185 -27.68 -4.00 14.60
N ASP A 186 -27.87 -3.04 13.70
CA ASP A 186 -28.64 -1.83 13.90
C ASP A 186 -28.04 -0.84 14.93
N THR A 187 -26.87 -1.11 15.49
CA THR A 187 -26.13 -0.13 16.30
C THR A 187 -25.84 1.11 15.46
N ARG A 188 -26.14 2.29 16.01
CA ARG A 188 -25.83 3.59 15.39
C ARG A 188 -24.72 4.30 16.15
N LEU A 189 -23.71 4.76 15.42
CA LEU A 189 -22.59 5.54 15.94
C LEU A 189 -22.65 6.95 15.37
N GLY A 190 -22.66 7.97 16.22
CA GLY A 190 -22.71 9.38 15.81
C GLY A 190 -21.33 10.02 15.74
N GLY A 191 -21.09 10.85 14.72
CA GLY A 191 -19.84 11.57 14.49
C GLY A 191 -19.43 11.59 13.02
N PRO A 192 -18.43 12.40 12.64
CA PRO A 192 -17.83 12.34 11.31
C PRO A 192 -17.30 10.94 10.99
N VAL A 193 -17.49 10.49 9.75
CA VAL A 193 -17.11 9.14 9.29
C VAL A 193 -16.00 9.22 8.24
N LEU A 194 -14.91 8.51 8.47
CA LEU A 194 -13.85 8.27 7.51
C LEU A 194 -13.93 6.85 6.97
N VAL A 195 -14.26 6.71 5.69
CA VAL A 195 -14.37 5.43 4.99
C VAL A 195 -13.00 5.04 4.42
N ALA A 196 -12.41 3.98 4.97
CA ALA A 196 -11.10 3.43 4.61
C ALA A 196 -11.18 1.92 4.31
N THR A 197 -12.23 1.51 3.59
CA THR A 197 -12.63 0.11 3.39
C THR A 197 -11.90 -0.61 2.24
N GLY A 198 -10.84 -0.02 1.68
CA GLY A 198 -10.07 -0.63 0.59
C GLY A 198 -10.98 -0.97 -0.60
N CYS A 199 -10.94 -2.21 -1.09
CA CYS A 199 -11.75 -2.66 -2.24
C CYS A 199 -13.27 -2.65 -1.97
N ALA A 200 -13.72 -2.61 -0.71
CA ALA A 200 -15.14 -2.55 -0.35
C ALA A 200 -15.68 -1.11 -0.27
N LEU A 201 -14.95 -0.11 -0.79
CA LEU A 201 -15.44 1.27 -0.89
C LEU A 201 -16.80 1.40 -1.59
N PRO A 202 -17.07 0.71 -2.71
CA PRO A 202 -18.32 0.91 -3.46
C PRO A 202 -19.58 0.51 -2.68
N ASP A 203 -19.45 -0.36 -1.67
CA ASP A 203 -20.56 -0.78 -0.81
C ASP A 203 -21.12 0.39 0.01
N LEU A 204 -20.29 1.39 0.36
CA LEU A 204 -20.67 2.56 1.17
C LEU A 204 -20.68 3.86 0.36
N LEU A 205 -19.79 3.97 -0.64
CA LEU A 205 -19.59 5.17 -1.45
C LEU A 205 -19.60 4.82 -2.95
N PRO A 206 -20.72 4.33 -3.50
CA PRO A 206 -20.81 3.89 -4.91
C PRO A 206 -20.63 5.04 -5.92
N MET A 207 -20.73 6.30 -5.49
CA MET A 207 -20.47 7.47 -6.34
C MET A 207 -18.99 7.69 -6.65
N LEU A 208 -18.07 7.05 -5.90
CA LEU A 208 -16.63 7.14 -6.14
C LEU A 208 -16.18 5.94 -6.98
N PRO A 209 -15.83 6.13 -8.27
CA PRO A 209 -15.50 5.02 -9.14
C PRO A 209 -14.22 4.33 -8.67
N MET A 210 -14.27 3.02 -8.51
CA MET A 210 -13.11 2.26 -8.09
C MET A 210 -13.27 0.80 -8.51
N ARG A 211 -12.18 0.19 -8.94
CA ARG A 211 -12.13 -1.22 -9.33
C ARG A 211 -11.10 -1.98 -8.52
N ALA A 212 -11.38 -3.24 -8.25
CA ALA A 212 -10.40 -4.15 -7.69
C ALA A 212 -9.48 -4.66 -8.80
N ARG A 213 -8.17 -4.71 -8.53
CA ARG A 213 -7.20 -5.35 -9.43
C ARG A 213 -6.52 -6.51 -8.73
N LYS A 214 -6.72 -7.73 -9.25
CA LYS A 214 -6.15 -8.94 -8.66
C LYS A 214 -4.65 -9.02 -8.94
N GLY A 215 -3.89 -9.55 -7.99
CA GLY A 215 -2.49 -9.88 -8.15
C GLY A 215 -2.12 -11.13 -7.37
N HIS A 216 -1.14 -11.88 -7.88
CA HIS A 216 -0.63 -13.09 -7.25
C HIS A 216 0.68 -12.83 -6.51
N LEU A 217 0.89 -13.58 -5.42
CA LEU A 217 2.15 -13.64 -4.68
C LEU A 217 2.50 -15.08 -4.33
N VAL A 218 3.81 -15.35 -4.30
CA VAL A 218 4.40 -16.60 -3.82
C VAL A 218 5.37 -16.27 -2.70
N ILE A 219 5.30 -16.99 -1.59
CA ILE A 219 6.33 -16.95 -0.55
C ILE A 219 7.05 -18.29 -0.49
N THR A 220 8.37 -18.21 -0.40
CA THR A 220 9.26 -19.38 -0.34
C THR A 220 9.52 -19.82 1.10
N ASP A 221 10.20 -20.95 1.26
CA ASP A 221 10.88 -21.31 2.52
C ASP A 221 12.03 -20.33 2.82
N ARG A 222 12.78 -20.56 3.90
CA ARG A 222 13.84 -19.65 4.36
C ARG A 222 15.15 -19.89 3.60
N TYR A 223 15.60 -18.85 2.91
CA TYR A 223 16.86 -18.76 2.17
C TYR A 223 17.59 -17.45 2.53
N PRO A 224 18.03 -17.27 3.79
CA PRO A 224 18.64 -16.03 4.25
C PRO A 224 19.87 -15.65 3.42
N GLY A 225 19.96 -14.38 3.03
CA GLY A 225 21.08 -13.82 2.26
C GLY A 225 21.11 -14.18 0.77
N LEU A 226 20.15 -14.98 0.27
CA LEU A 226 20.02 -15.28 -1.15
C LEU A 226 19.59 -14.05 -1.96
N ILE A 227 18.64 -13.29 -1.42
CA ILE A 227 18.23 -11.97 -1.93
C ILE A 227 18.52 -10.97 -0.82
N ARG A 228 19.17 -9.86 -1.16
CA ARG A 228 19.66 -8.86 -0.20
C ARG A 228 18.88 -7.56 -0.28
N HIS A 229 18.40 -7.21 -1.46
CA HIS A 229 17.63 -5.98 -1.71
C HIS A 229 16.24 -6.31 -2.26
N GLN A 230 15.32 -5.34 -2.21
CA GLN A 230 14.11 -5.43 -3.03
C GLN A 230 14.52 -5.32 -4.50
N LEU A 231 14.14 -6.28 -5.34
CA LEU A 231 14.52 -6.32 -6.75
C LEU A 231 13.28 -6.02 -7.59
N LEU A 232 13.32 -4.92 -8.33
CA LEU A 232 12.24 -4.51 -9.22
C LEU A 232 12.82 -4.28 -10.60
N GLU A 233 12.08 -4.62 -11.64
CA GLU A 233 12.44 -4.26 -13.01
C GLU A 233 12.29 -2.74 -13.23
N LEU A 234 13.27 -2.11 -13.89
CA LEU A 234 13.22 -0.68 -14.18
C LEU A 234 12.20 -0.37 -15.29
N GLY A 235 12.07 -1.25 -16.29
CA GLY A 235 11.02 -1.21 -17.33
C GLY A 235 9.59 -1.47 -16.82
N TYR A 236 9.34 -1.40 -15.50
CA TYR A 236 8.05 -1.66 -14.89
C TYR A 236 6.92 -0.82 -15.52
N ALA A 237 7.17 0.47 -15.81
CA ALA A 237 6.19 1.38 -16.40
C ALA A 237 5.68 0.88 -17.78
N ASP A 238 6.57 0.46 -18.68
CA ASP A 238 6.20 -0.06 -20.01
C ASP A 238 5.35 -1.34 -19.92
N SER A 239 5.59 -2.18 -18.90
CA SER A 239 4.82 -3.41 -18.65
C SER A 239 3.51 -3.18 -17.86
N ALA A 240 3.41 -2.06 -17.14
CA ALA A 240 2.31 -1.71 -16.24
C ALA A 240 1.22 -0.85 -16.91
N HIS A 241 1.56 -0.13 -17.98
CA HIS A 241 0.68 0.79 -18.73
C HIS A 241 0.15 0.23 -20.05
N GLY A 242 0.43 -1.03 -20.40
CA GLY A 242 -0.17 -1.65 -21.59
C GLY A 242 -1.67 -1.91 -21.42
N ASP A 243 -2.44 -1.75 -22.51
CA ASP A 243 -3.89 -2.07 -22.62
C ASP A 243 -4.24 -3.56 -22.42
N ALA A 244 -3.29 -4.38 -21.98
CA ALA A 244 -3.52 -5.79 -21.76
C ALA A 244 -4.35 -6.02 -20.48
N ASP A 245 -5.39 -6.84 -20.58
CA ASP A 245 -6.23 -7.26 -19.45
C ASP A 245 -5.43 -7.93 -18.31
N SER A 246 -4.22 -8.40 -18.60
CA SER A 246 -3.28 -8.92 -17.61
C SER A 246 -1.81 -8.60 -17.91
N SER A 247 -1.02 -8.35 -16.85
CA SER A 247 0.43 -8.17 -16.95
C SER A 247 1.18 -8.82 -15.78
N VAL A 248 2.48 -9.07 -15.98
CA VAL A 248 3.42 -9.55 -14.94
C VAL A 248 4.67 -8.71 -15.00
N ALA A 249 5.28 -8.48 -13.85
CA ALA A 249 6.55 -7.79 -13.73
C ALA A 249 7.45 -8.50 -12.73
N PHE A 250 8.76 -8.32 -12.87
CA PHE A 250 9.73 -8.83 -11.92
C PHE A 250 9.72 -7.98 -10.64
N ASN A 251 9.32 -8.61 -9.53
CA ASN A 251 9.37 -8.04 -8.19
C ASN A 251 9.68 -9.14 -7.16
N VAL A 252 10.86 -9.09 -6.55
CA VAL A 252 11.32 -10.07 -5.58
C VAL A 252 11.83 -9.35 -4.34
N GLN A 253 11.38 -9.79 -3.16
CA GLN A 253 11.68 -9.12 -1.91
C GLN A 253 12.18 -10.09 -0.84
N PRO A 254 13.27 -9.74 -0.12
CA PRO A 254 13.69 -10.49 1.04
C PRO A 254 12.80 -10.15 2.24
N ARG A 255 12.62 -11.12 3.13
CA ARG A 255 12.03 -10.93 4.46
C ARG A 255 13.10 -11.10 5.53
N PRO A 256 13.02 -10.38 6.67
CA PRO A 256 13.91 -10.61 7.82
C PRO A 256 13.93 -12.06 8.32
N THR A 257 12.85 -12.79 8.11
CA THR A 257 12.70 -14.21 8.44
C THR A 257 13.49 -15.15 7.52
N GLY A 258 14.17 -14.62 6.50
CA GLY A 258 14.89 -15.37 5.47
C GLY A 258 14.01 -15.83 4.31
N GLN A 259 12.70 -15.65 4.37
CA GLN A 259 11.79 -15.98 3.27
C GLN A 259 11.94 -14.98 2.13
N ILE A 260 11.64 -15.43 0.91
CA ILE A 260 11.60 -14.57 -0.28
C ILE A 260 10.16 -14.49 -0.77
N LEU A 261 9.68 -13.27 -0.97
CA LEU A 261 8.39 -12.97 -1.53
C LEU A 261 8.54 -12.62 -3.01
N ILE A 262 7.77 -13.30 -3.86
CA ILE A 262 7.83 -13.15 -5.31
C ILE A 262 6.47 -12.63 -5.80
N GLY A 263 6.52 -11.54 -6.53
CA GLY A 263 5.39 -10.87 -7.12
C GLY A 263 5.78 -10.16 -8.43
N SER A 264 4.88 -9.42 -9.07
CA SER A 264 3.44 -9.57 -8.91
C SER A 264 2.77 -9.57 -10.29
N SER A 265 1.59 -10.19 -10.37
CA SER A 265 0.70 -10.04 -11.52
C SER A 265 -0.30 -8.90 -11.32
N ARG A 266 -0.92 -8.50 -12.42
CA ARG A 266 -2.09 -7.63 -12.50
C ARG A 266 -3.11 -8.31 -13.40
N GLU A 267 -4.33 -8.47 -12.91
CA GLU A 267 -5.48 -8.95 -13.68
C GLU A 267 -6.67 -8.02 -13.42
N PHE A 268 -7.22 -7.46 -14.49
CA PHE A 268 -8.50 -6.76 -14.47
C PHE A 268 -9.65 -7.76 -14.66
N GLN A 269 -10.86 -7.40 -14.22
CA GLN A 269 -12.09 -8.20 -14.37
C GLN A 269 -12.10 -9.56 -13.64
N ALA A 270 -11.11 -9.83 -12.79
CA ALA A 270 -11.13 -10.98 -11.89
C ALA A 270 -11.95 -10.64 -10.64
N ASN A 271 -13.09 -11.30 -10.45
CA ASN A 271 -14.00 -11.06 -9.32
C ASN A 271 -13.84 -12.07 -8.19
N ASP A 272 -13.05 -13.14 -8.39
CA ASP A 272 -12.83 -14.18 -7.40
C ASP A 272 -11.35 -14.27 -6.99
N ALA A 273 -11.13 -14.71 -5.75
CA ALA A 273 -9.80 -14.78 -5.12
C ALA A 273 -9.01 -16.05 -5.51
N SER A 274 -9.49 -16.88 -6.43
CA SER A 274 -8.76 -18.08 -6.83
C SER A 274 -7.42 -17.73 -7.47
N VAL A 275 -6.44 -18.57 -7.16
CA VAL A 275 -5.12 -18.53 -7.78
C VAL A 275 -5.23 -19.02 -9.21
N SER A 276 -4.79 -18.21 -10.16
CA SER A 276 -4.67 -18.55 -11.57
C SER A 276 -3.31 -19.22 -11.84
N PRO A 277 -3.26 -20.53 -12.16
CA PRO A 277 -1.99 -21.24 -12.36
C PRO A 277 -1.18 -20.66 -13.52
N SER A 278 -1.84 -20.28 -14.62
CA SER A 278 -1.17 -19.68 -15.79
C SER A 278 -0.54 -18.33 -15.46
N MET A 279 -1.18 -17.55 -14.58
CA MET A 279 -0.65 -16.25 -14.18
C MET A 279 0.52 -16.37 -13.22
N VAL A 280 0.43 -17.30 -12.27
CA VAL A 280 1.55 -17.66 -11.41
C VAL A 280 2.73 -18.16 -12.25
N GLN A 281 2.50 -19.02 -13.23
CA GLN A 281 3.55 -19.50 -14.13
C GLN A 281 4.24 -18.34 -14.86
N ARG A 282 3.48 -17.46 -15.53
CA ARG A 282 4.03 -16.27 -16.21
C ARG A 282 4.84 -15.38 -15.27
N MET A 283 4.34 -15.15 -14.05
CA MET A 283 5.00 -14.33 -13.02
C MET A 283 6.31 -14.96 -12.54
N LEU A 284 6.32 -16.28 -12.30
CA LEU A 284 7.50 -17.01 -11.88
C LEU A 284 8.53 -17.09 -13.02
N GLU A 285 8.12 -17.39 -14.25
CA GLU A 285 8.99 -17.38 -15.44
C GLU A 285 9.66 -16.02 -15.63
N ARG A 286 8.90 -14.93 -15.45
CA ARG A 286 9.46 -13.58 -15.47
C ARG A 286 10.53 -13.40 -14.40
N SER A 287 10.27 -13.85 -13.17
CA SER A 287 11.22 -13.76 -12.07
C SER A 287 12.46 -14.62 -12.29
N PHE A 288 12.31 -15.80 -12.90
CA PHE A 288 13.41 -16.71 -13.22
C PHE A 288 14.33 -16.19 -14.33
N ALA A 289 13.82 -15.31 -15.19
CA ALA A 289 14.64 -14.64 -16.19
C ALA A 289 15.67 -13.70 -15.54
N PHE A 290 15.34 -13.08 -14.40
CA PHE A 290 16.25 -12.21 -13.64
C PHE A 290 17.04 -12.96 -12.58
N VAL A 291 16.42 -13.90 -11.87
CA VAL A 291 17.03 -14.65 -10.76
C VAL A 291 16.82 -16.16 -10.98
N PRO A 292 17.67 -16.82 -11.79
CA PRO A 292 17.48 -18.24 -12.15
C PRO A 292 17.44 -19.20 -10.96
N ARG A 293 18.14 -18.84 -9.86
CA ARG A 293 18.19 -19.65 -8.63
C ARG A 293 16.81 -19.84 -7.98
N LEU A 294 15.85 -18.95 -8.23
CA LEU A 294 14.49 -19.08 -7.68
C LEU A 294 13.78 -20.37 -8.14
N ARG A 295 14.16 -20.94 -9.30
CA ARG A 295 13.57 -22.20 -9.82
C ARG A 295 13.73 -23.39 -8.88
N GLY A 296 14.80 -23.41 -8.09
CA GLY A 296 15.12 -24.52 -7.18
C GLY A 296 14.56 -24.34 -5.76
N LEU A 297 13.85 -23.25 -5.48
CA LEU A 297 13.35 -22.96 -4.14
C LEU A 297 11.99 -23.62 -3.89
N GLN A 298 11.71 -23.94 -2.63
CA GLN A 298 10.43 -24.46 -2.20
C GLN A 298 9.45 -23.30 -1.97
N ALA A 299 8.28 -23.37 -2.61
CA ALA A 299 7.17 -22.44 -2.35
C ALA A 299 6.35 -22.95 -1.15
N LEU A 300 6.19 -22.12 -0.12
CA LEU A 300 5.36 -22.45 1.05
C LEU A 300 3.89 -22.12 0.82
N ARG A 301 3.61 -21.01 0.12
CA ARG A 301 2.25 -20.53 -0.10
C ARG A 301 2.15 -19.68 -1.35
N ILE A 302 1.01 -19.78 -2.02
CA ILE A 302 0.58 -18.92 -3.12
C ILE A 302 -0.77 -18.34 -2.75
N TRP A 303 -0.98 -17.05 -3.00
CA TRP A 303 -2.26 -16.40 -2.76
C TRP A 303 -2.49 -15.22 -3.69
N THR A 304 -3.70 -14.70 -3.64
CA THR A 304 -4.12 -13.50 -4.35
C THR A 304 -4.40 -12.34 -3.39
N GLY A 305 -4.26 -11.13 -3.91
CA GLY A 305 -4.70 -9.90 -3.27
C GLY A 305 -5.40 -8.99 -4.26
N PHE A 306 -6.34 -8.20 -3.76
CA PHE A 306 -7.01 -7.16 -4.55
C PHE A 306 -6.50 -5.79 -4.15
N ARG A 307 -6.12 -5.01 -5.14
CA ARG A 307 -5.69 -3.61 -4.98
C ARG A 307 -6.85 -2.69 -5.33
N PRO A 308 -7.19 -1.70 -4.49
CA PRO A 308 -8.22 -0.72 -4.82
C PRO A 308 -7.65 0.31 -5.80
N THR A 309 -8.12 0.31 -7.04
CA THR A 309 -7.62 1.18 -8.12
C THR A 309 -8.67 2.21 -8.51
N THR A 310 -8.32 3.48 -8.41
CA THR A 310 -9.12 4.61 -8.94
C THR A 310 -8.87 4.77 -10.45
N PRO A 311 -9.72 5.51 -11.19
CA PRO A 311 -9.55 5.70 -12.64
C PRO A 311 -8.23 6.36 -13.03
N ASP A 312 -7.74 7.29 -12.20
CA ASP A 312 -6.51 8.06 -12.43
C ASP A 312 -5.29 7.53 -11.65
N GLY A 313 -5.45 6.42 -10.92
CA GLY A 313 -4.39 5.80 -10.12
C GLY A 313 -4.09 6.49 -8.78
N ARG A 314 -4.58 7.71 -8.55
CA ARG A 314 -4.35 8.45 -7.30
C ARG A 314 -5.38 8.07 -6.24
N PRO A 315 -5.03 8.00 -4.94
CA PRO A 315 -6.01 7.72 -3.90
C PRO A 315 -7.06 8.84 -3.76
N TYR A 316 -8.21 8.49 -3.21
CA TYR A 316 -9.20 9.44 -2.72
C TYR A 316 -8.86 9.78 -1.26
N LEU A 317 -8.45 11.02 -1.02
CA LEU A 317 -8.16 11.57 0.30
C LEU A 317 -8.90 12.91 0.46
N GLY A 318 -10.00 12.92 1.20
CA GLY A 318 -10.72 14.15 1.51
C GLY A 318 -12.21 13.95 1.80
N ALA A 319 -12.96 15.05 1.80
CA ALA A 319 -14.40 15.03 1.99
C ALA A 319 -15.10 14.38 0.78
N VAL A 320 -16.13 13.58 1.05
CA VAL A 320 -16.94 12.94 0.02
C VAL A 320 -17.82 14.00 -0.67
N PRO A 321 -17.85 14.10 -2.01
CA PRO A 321 -18.62 15.12 -2.72
C PRO A 321 -20.12 15.00 -2.40
N GLY A 322 -20.75 16.11 -2.03
CA GLY A 322 -22.19 16.17 -1.72
C GLY A 322 -22.60 15.56 -0.37
N ALA A 323 -21.66 15.04 0.43
CA ALA A 323 -21.94 14.44 1.73
C ALA A 323 -21.39 15.28 2.89
N VAL A 324 -22.18 15.40 3.96
CA VAL A 324 -21.81 16.15 5.17
C VAL A 324 -21.18 15.20 6.17
N ASP A 325 -20.04 15.59 6.75
CA ASP A 325 -19.27 14.83 7.74
C ASP A 325 -18.86 13.42 7.28
N GLN A 326 -18.70 13.24 5.97
CA GLN A 326 -18.22 11.99 5.37
C GLN A 326 -16.91 12.24 4.63
N TRP A 327 -15.94 11.41 4.91
CA TRP A 327 -14.57 11.48 4.42
C TRP A 327 -14.17 10.13 3.84
N VAL A 328 -13.19 10.12 2.94
CA VAL A 328 -12.67 8.91 2.33
C VAL A 328 -11.15 8.90 2.36
N ALA A 329 -10.58 7.72 2.64
CA ALA A 329 -9.17 7.41 2.48
C ALA A 329 -9.02 6.02 1.86
N ALA A 330 -9.07 5.93 0.53
CA ALA A 330 -9.05 4.67 -0.21
C ALA A 330 -8.45 4.84 -1.61
N GLY A 331 -8.28 3.73 -2.35
CA GLY A 331 -7.83 3.79 -3.75
C GLY A 331 -6.31 3.85 -3.96
N HIS A 332 -5.51 3.49 -2.95
CA HIS A 332 -4.05 3.57 -2.98
C HIS A 332 -3.33 2.52 -3.85
N GLU A 333 -4.07 1.75 -4.64
CA GLU A 333 -3.55 0.71 -5.53
C GLU A 333 -2.51 -0.20 -4.82
N GLY A 334 -1.25 -0.15 -5.24
CA GLY A 334 -0.13 -0.95 -4.76
C GLY A 334 0.75 -0.22 -3.76
N LEU A 335 0.53 1.07 -3.53
CA LEU A 335 1.30 1.91 -2.61
C LEU A 335 0.58 2.19 -1.28
N GLY A 336 -0.54 1.51 -1.01
CA GLY A 336 -1.29 1.70 0.23
C GLY A 336 -0.50 1.49 1.52
N VAL A 337 0.55 0.66 1.51
CA VAL A 337 1.46 0.53 2.67
C VAL A 337 2.39 1.73 2.75
N THR A 338 3.17 2.01 1.70
CA THR A 338 4.05 3.17 1.60
C THR A 338 3.35 4.44 2.06
N THR A 339 2.16 4.72 1.54
CA THR A 339 1.46 6.01 1.67
C THR A 339 0.53 6.10 2.88
N ALA A 340 0.40 5.04 3.69
CA ALA A 340 -0.59 4.97 4.78
C ALA A 340 -0.44 6.10 5.81
N LEU A 341 0.79 6.32 6.30
CA LEU A 341 1.07 7.30 7.36
C LEU A 341 0.90 8.73 6.86
N GLY A 342 1.38 9.02 5.65
CA GLY A 342 1.19 10.32 5.00
C GLY A 342 -0.26 10.62 4.70
N SER A 343 -1.02 9.62 4.21
CA SER A 343 -2.47 9.73 3.99
C SER A 343 -3.19 10.04 5.29
N ALA A 344 -2.84 9.34 6.38
CA ALA A 344 -3.44 9.58 7.68
C ALA A 344 -3.20 11.01 8.17
N LYS A 345 -1.95 11.49 8.14
CA LYS A 345 -1.64 12.87 8.54
C LYS A 345 -2.40 13.90 7.71
N LEU A 346 -2.42 13.74 6.39
CA LEU A 346 -3.19 14.60 5.50
C LEU A 346 -4.68 14.60 5.87
N MET A 347 -5.28 13.43 6.07
CA MET A 347 -6.70 13.33 6.42
C MET A 347 -7.04 13.95 7.76
N ILE A 348 -6.22 13.73 8.79
CA ILE A 348 -6.46 14.26 10.13
C ILE A 348 -6.30 15.79 10.16
N ASP A 349 -5.38 16.35 9.38
CA ASP A 349 -5.29 17.81 9.21
C ASP A 349 -6.52 18.37 8.50
N LEU A 350 -6.98 17.75 7.40
CA LEU A 350 -8.18 18.17 6.69
C LEU A 350 -9.44 18.12 7.57
N ILE A 351 -9.63 17.03 8.32
CA ILE A 351 -10.78 16.84 9.21
C ILE A 351 -10.84 17.92 10.30
N GLN A 352 -9.69 18.42 10.75
CA GLN A 352 -9.61 19.46 11.77
C GLN A 352 -9.47 20.88 11.20
N GLY A 353 -9.60 21.05 9.88
CA GLY A 353 -9.49 22.35 9.22
C GLY A 353 -8.09 22.97 9.27
N ARG A 354 -7.05 22.14 9.44
CA ARG A 354 -5.65 22.58 9.41
C ARG A 354 -5.08 22.46 8.00
N ARG A 355 -4.03 23.24 7.73
CA ARG A 355 -3.27 23.14 6.48
C ARG A 355 -2.40 21.87 6.50
N PRO A 356 -2.56 20.93 5.56
CA PRO A 356 -1.71 19.74 5.48
C PRO A 356 -0.27 20.09 5.06
N ALA A 357 0.67 19.18 5.35
CA ALA A 357 2.09 19.32 5.02
C ALA A 357 2.40 19.23 3.50
N ILE A 358 1.54 18.56 2.75
CA ILE A 358 1.61 18.45 1.27
C ILE A 358 0.29 18.95 0.68
N ASP A 359 0.31 19.36 -0.60
CA ASP A 359 -0.90 19.83 -1.29
C ASP A 359 -1.98 18.73 -1.34
N PRO A 360 -3.17 18.92 -0.75
CA PRO A 360 -4.24 17.93 -0.77
C PRO A 360 -5.02 17.89 -2.09
N ALA A 361 -4.94 18.93 -2.92
CA ALA A 361 -5.79 19.09 -4.10
C ALA A 361 -5.70 17.92 -5.09
N PRO A 362 -4.52 17.32 -5.38
CA PRO A 362 -4.42 16.19 -6.31
C PRO A 362 -5.17 14.92 -5.87
N TYR A 363 -5.42 14.75 -4.56
CA TYR A 363 -6.05 13.56 -3.98
C TYR A 363 -7.52 13.80 -3.59
N SER A 364 -8.01 15.02 -3.74
CA SER A 364 -9.38 15.42 -3.44
C SER A 364 -10.38 14.56 -4.24
N PRO A 365 -11.37 13.91 -3.58
CA PRO A 365 -12.40 13.13 -4.26
C PRO A 365 -13.26 13.95 -5.24
N GLN A 366 -13.31 15.27 -5.06
CA GLN A 366 -14.05 16.21 -5.91
C GLN A 366 -13.62 16.15 -7.38
N ARG A 367 -12.38 15.71 -7.66
CA ARG A 367 -11.90 15.56 -9.04
C ARG A 367 -12.69 14.53 -9.88
N MET A 368 -13.48 13.67 -9.22
CA MET A 368 -14.35 12.68 -9.88
C MET A 368 -15.80 13.13 -9.99
N ALA A 369 -16.16 14.27 -9.41
CA ALA A 369 -17.48 14.86 -9.57
C ALA A 369 -17.51 15.63 -10.89
N ALA A 370 -17.84 14.93 -11.98
CA ALA A 370 -18.09 15.50 -13.31
C ALA A 370 -19.49 15.08 -13.79
#